data_AF-A0AAF3J3A1-F1
#
_entry.id   AF-A0AAF3J3A1-F1
#
_cell.length_a   1.000
_cell.length_b   1.000
_cell.length_c   1.000
_cell.angle_alpha   90.00
_cell.angle_beta   90.00
_cell.angle_gamma   90.00
#
_symmetry.space_group_name_H-M   'P 1'
#
loop_
_entity.id
_entity.type
_entity.pdbx_description
1 polymer ?
#
loop_
_entity_poly.entity_id
_entity_poly.type
_entity_poly.pdbx_seq_one_letter_code
_entity_poly.pdbx_strand_id
1 'polypeptide(L)'
;MGWRKPKFGINWSNTLTHDDANLLFHADEDFLTFFQENQKKLENSFIILVGDHGMRFGSVSQTTLGKREIKNPLLQITVPKFLRENKELMRNLYENAQRLVTHYDIYATLNDILNFGLPSNFTDFSEKEVLEKNENNGTSLLRPFSEKYQKRTCRNIPIDTSYCLCEYEKKEITDKKLGKAAGARF
;
A
#
# COMPACT_ATOMS: atom_id res chain seq x y z
N MET A 1 -10.93 -15.69 30.30
CA MET A 1 -9.51 -15.27 30.47
C MET A 1 -8.97 -14.93 29.08
N GLY A 2 -8.45 -13.74 28.72
CA GLY A 2 -8.25 -12.48 29.42
C GLY A 2 -7.99 -11.37 28.37
N TRP A 3 -8.62 -10.22 28.57
CA TRP A 3 -8.55 -9.04 27.70
C TRP A 3 -7.31 -8.18 27.97
N ARG A 4 -6.08 -8.67 27.74
CA ARG A 4 -4.86 -7.86 27.94
C ARG A 4 -3.66 -8.23 27.04
N LYS A 5 -3.87 -8.58 25.77
CA LYS A 5 -2.77 -8.64 24.78
C LYS A 5 -3.10 -7.75 23.59
N PRO A 6 -2.28 -6.73 23.28
CA PRO A 6 -2.51 -5.90 22.10
C PRO A 6 -2.51 -6.78 20.85
N LYS A 7 -3.49 -6.55 19.96
CA LYS A 7 -3.71 -7.31 18.72
C LYS A 7 -3.29 -6.53 17.47
N PHE A 8 -2.93 -5.27 17.64
CA PHE A 8 -2.52 -4.35 16.60
C PHE A 8 -1.44 -3.41 17.17
N GLY A 9 -0.45 -3.08 16.35
CA GLY A 9 0.59 -2.11 16.67
C GLY A 9 1.01 -1.38 15.41
N ILE A 10 1.28 -0.08 15.55
CA ILE A 10 1.79 0.78 14.48
C ILE A 10 3.03 1.50 14.99
N ASN A 11 4.08 1.49 14.17
CA ASN A 11 5.26 2.32 14.35
C ASN A 11 5.42 3.16 13.09
N TRP A 12 5.67 4.46 13.26
CA TRP A 12 5.85 5.39 12.16
C TRP A 12 7.17 6.14 12.32
N SER A 13 8.19 5.71 11.58
CA SER A 13 9.48 6.41 11.53
C SER A 13 9.45 7.44 10.41
N ASN A 14 9.66 8.71 10.75
CA ASN A 14 9.52 9.83 9.82
C ASN A 14 10.86 10.44 9.38
N THR A 15 11.94 10.24 10.14
CA THR A 15 13.20 10.99 9.97
C THR A 15 14.26 10.17 9.24
N LEU A 16 14.17 8.84 9.32
CA LEU A 16 15.27 7.95 8.97
C LEU A 16 15.80 8.14 7.54
N THR A 17 14.93 8.45 6.59
CA THR A 17 15.28 8.65 5.18
C THR A 17 14.65 9.92 4.62
N HIS A 18 14.24 10.85 5.48
CA HIS A 18 13.44 11.99 5.03
C HIS A 18 14.20 12.87 4.03
N ASP A 19 15.43 13.25 4.37
CA ASP A 19 16.20 14.22 3.59
C ASP A 19 17.30 13.58 2.72
N ASP A 20 17.74 12.37 3.07
CA ASP A 20 18.80 11.64 2.37
C ASP A 20 18.52 10.12 2.36
N ALA A 21 18.43 9.57 1.14
CA ALA A 21 18.25 8.14 0.92
C ALA A 21 19.40 7.30 1.47
N ASN A 22 20.61 7.87 1.56
CA ASN A 22 21.78 7.20 2.08
C ASN A 22 21.63 6.90 3.58
N LEU A 23 20.75 7.56 4.32
CA LEU A 23 20.62 7.28 5.75
C LEU A 23 19.92 5.94 6.04
N LEU A 24 19.31 5.30 5.04
CA LEU A 24 18.59 4.04 5.22
C LEU A 24 19.49 2.91 5.76
N PHE A 25 20.74 2.82 5.29
CA PHE A 25 21.63 1.72 5.71
C PHE A 25 21.97 1.77 7.21
N HIS A 26 21.88 2.95 7.84
CA HIS A 26 22.15 3.09 9.27
C HIS A 26 21.13 2.35 10.15
N ALA A 27 19.90 2.12 9.67
CA ALA A 27 18.89 1.38 10.42
C ALA A 27 18.74 -0.07 9.99
N ASP A 28 19.43 -0.52 8.94
CA ASP A 28 19.24 -1.87 8.42
C ASP A 28 19.54 -2.94 9.49
N GLU A 29 20.62 -2.74 10.25
CA GLU A 29 21.00 -3.60 11.39
C GLU A 29 19.99 -3.53 12.55
N ASP A 30 19.43 -2.34 12.84
CA ASP A 30 18.40 -2.17 13.86
C ASP A 30 17.11 -2.91 13.49
N PHE A 31 16.65 -2.79 12.24
CA PHE A 31 15.48 -3.51 11.74
C PHE A 31 15.72 -5.03 11.74
N LEU A 32 16.88 -5.47 11.26
CA LEU A 32 17.25 -6.88 11.26
C LEU A 32 17.22 -7.45 12.67
N THR A 33 17.87 -6.78 13.62
CA THR A 33 17.93 -7.17 15.03
C THR A 33 16.52 -7.22 15.62
N PHE A 34 15.70 -6.19 15.41
CA PHE A 34 14.31 -6.14 15.86
C PHE A 34 13.50 -7.35 15.36
N PHE A 35 13.57 -7.68 14.07
CA PHE A 35 12.82 -8.79 13.49
C PHE A 35 13.34 -10.15 13.95
N GLN A 36 14.65 -10.33 14.11
CA GLN A 36 15.23 -11.57 14.62
C GLN A 36 14.84 -11.82 16.09
N GLU A 37 14.99 -10.82 16.96
CA GLU A 37 14.65 -10.93 18.39
C GLU A 37 13.16 -11.15 18.61
N ASN A 38 12.31 -10.61 17.74
CA ASN A 38 10.85 -10.71 17.85
C ASN A 38 10.24 -11.77 16.92
N GLN A 39 11.05 -12.59 16.24
CA GLN A 39 10.57 -13.57 15.25
C GLN A 39 9.44 -14.45 15.79
N LYS A 40 9.62 -15.07 16.98
CA LYS A 40 8.61 -15.94 17.60
C LYS A 40 7.32 -15.21 17.99
N LYS A 41 7.40 -13.91 18.31
CA LYS A 41 6.21 -13.10 18.66
C LYS A 41 5.44 -12.68 17.40
N LEU A 42 6.17 -12.48 16.30
CA LEU A 42 5.63 -11.99 15.04
C LEU A 42 5.22 -13.11 14.07
N GLU A 43 5.63 -14.36 14.30
CA GLU A 43 5.41 -15.47 13.35
C GLU A 43 3.93 -15.73 13.03
N ASN A 44 3.01 -15.39 13.94
CA ASN A 44 1.56 -15.53 13.75
C ASN A 44 0.87 -14.18 13.47
N SER A 45 1.61 -13.17 13.02
CA SER A 45 1.10 -11.83 12.73
C SER A 45 1.23 -11.51 11.24
N PHE A 46 0.29 -10.71 10.73
CA PHE A 46 0.55 -9.95 9.51
C PHE A 46 1.51 -8.82 9.86
N ILE A 47 2.58 -8.67 9.10
CA ILE A 47 3.52 -7.55 9.22
C ILE A 47 3.44 -6.77 7.92
N ILE A 48 3.11 -5.48 8.01
CA ILE A 48 2.96 -4.60 6.84
C ILE A 48 3.98 -3.47 6.98
N LEU A 49 4.96 -3.43 6.08
CA LEU A 49 5.90 -2.31 5.95
C LEU A 49 5.41 -1.44 4.80
N VAL A 50 5.21 -0.16 5.07
CA VAL A 50 4.62 0.78 4.11
C VAL A 50 5.31 2.14 4.18
N GLY A 51 5.55 2.76 3.02
CA GLY A 51 5.84 4.19 2.91
C GLY A 51 4.58 4.99 2.61
N ASP A 52 4.50 6.23 3.10
CA ASP A 52 3.48 7.20 2.65
C ASP A 52 3.80 7.75 1.25
N HIS A 53 5.09 7.92 0.95
CA HIS A 53 5.60 8.37 -0.34
C HIS A 53 7.02 7.81 -0.59
N GLY A 54 7.51 7.89 -1.83
CA GLY A 54 8.93 7.68 -2.12
C GLY A 54 9.78 8.92 -1.84
N MET A 55 11.08 8.89 -2.15
CA MET A 55 12.00 9.99 -1.82
C MET A 55 11.60 11.32 -2.49
N ARG A 56 11.17 12.31 -1.71
CA ARG A 56 10.74 13.64 -2.19
C ARG A 56 11.89 14.63 -2.34
N PHE A 57 12.98 14.42 -1.60
CA PHE A 57 14.08 15.38 -1.48
C PHE A 57 15.38 14.85 -2.08
N GLY A 58 16.38 15.72 -2.17
CA GLY A 58 17.71 15.39 -2.69
C GLY A 58 17.77 15.27 -4.22
N SER A 59 18.96 14.92 -4.73
CA SER A 59 19.22 14.80 -6.16
C SER A 59 18.45 13.65 -6.83
N VAL A 60 18.19 12.57 -6.08
CA VAL A 60 17.42 11.41 -6.56
C VAL A 60 16.02 11.82 -7.01
N SER A 61 15.32 12.66 -6.24
CA SER A 61 13.95 13.09 -6.56
C SER A 61 13.87 13.99 -7.80
N GLN A 62 15.00 14.51 -8.30
CA GLN A 62 15.06 15.32 -9.52
C GLN A 62 15.17 14.48 -10.79
N THR A 63 15.62 13.22 -10.68
CA THR A 63 15.70 12.28 -11.80
C THR A 63 14.31 11.88 -12.29
N THR A 64 14.21 11.44 -13.54
CA THR A 64 12.93 10.92 -14.09
C THR A 64 12.40 9.76 -13.26
N LEU A 65 13.27 8.83 -12.86
CA LEU A 65 12.89 7.70 -12.02
C LEU A 65 12.41 8.15 -10.64
N GLY A 66 13.17 9.03 -9.95
CA GLY A 66 12.80 9.52 -8.63
C GLY A 66 11.45 10.23 -8.62
N LYS A 67 11.15 11.02 -9.66
CA LYS A 67 9.83 11.67 -9.81
C LYS A 67 8.67 10.68 -9.88
N ARG A 68 8.88 9.51 -10.48
CA ARG A 68 7.90 8.41 -10.49
C ARG A 68 7.81 7.74 -9.13
N GLU A 69 8.97 7.46 -8.52
CA GLU A 69 9.06 6.75 -7.24
C GLU A 69 8.47 7.55 -6.07
N ILE A 70 8.42 8.89 -6.12
CA ILE A 70 7.70 9.72 -5.12
C ILE A 70 6.28 9.21 -4.88
N LYS A 71 5.61 8.72 -5.93
CA LYS A 71 4.23 8.24 -5.89
C LYS A 71 4.12 6.72 -5.79
N ASN A 72 5.26 6.01 -5.76
CA ASN A 72 5.35 4.55 -5.71
C ASN A 72 6.05 4.10 -4.41
N PRO A 73 5.46 4.37 -3.23
CA PRO A 73 6.09 3.98 -1.98
C PRO A 73 6.20 2.46 -1.84
N LEU A 74 7.14 2.04 -0.99
CA LEU A 74 7.31 0.65 -0.61
C LEU A 74 6.01 0.10 0.02
N LEU A 75 5.65 -1.12 -0.37
CA LEU A 75 4.70 -1.96 0.34
C LEU A 75 5.25 -3.38 0.41
N GLN A 76 5.42 -3.90 1.62
CA GLN A 76 5.75 -5.30 1.86
C GLN A 76 4.79 -5.88 2.89
N ILE A 77 4.33 -7.11 2.64
CA ILE A 77 3.42 -7.82 3.54
C ILE A 77 4.02 -9.19 3.85
N THR A 78 4.24 -9.47 5.12
CA THR A 78 4.52 -10.82 5.63
C THR A 78 3.24 -11.42 6.17
N VAL A 79 2.96 -12.66 5.78
CA VAL A 79 1.78 -13.43 6.18
C VAL A 79 2.11 -14.29 7.43
N PRO A 80 1.17 -14.46 8.38
CA PRO A 80 1.30 -15.42 9.48
C PRO A 80 1.72 -16.80 8.98
N LYS A 81 2.65 -17.45 9.68
CA LYS A 81 3.26 -18.72 9.26
C LYS A 81 2.23 -19.79 8.94
N PHE A 82 1.20 -19.93 9.78
CA PHE A 82 0.12 -20.91 9.58
C PHE A 82 -0.76 -20.64 8.34
N LEU A 83 -0.74 -19.42 7.79
CA LEU A 83 -1.47 -19.05 6.57
C LEU A 83 -0.63 -19.14 5.30
N ARG A 84 0.70 -19.33 5.40
CA ARG A 84 1.58 -19.36 4.21
C ARG A 84 1.34 -20.57 3.31
N GLU A 85 0.78 -21.64 3.84
CA GLU A 85 0.40 -22.83 3.07
C GLU A 85 -0.99 -22.70 2.41
N ASN A 86 -1.75 -21.65 2.75
CA ASN A 86 -3.02 -21.36 2.11
C ASN A 86 -2.79 -20.84 0.68
N LYS A 87 -2.92 -21.76 -0.28
CA LYS A 87 -2.63 -21.49 -1.70
C LYS A 87 -3.48 -20.36 -2.28
N GLU A 88 -4.74 -20.24 -1.88
CA GLU A 88 -5.63 -19.21 -2.41
C GLU A 88 -5.26 -17.83 -1.88
N LEU A 89 -5.04 -17.69 -0.56
CA LEU A 89 -4.56 -16.46 0.07
C LEU A 89 -3.25 -15.99 -0.57
N MET A 90 -2.27 -16.89 -0.66
CA MET A 90 -0.96 -16.56 -1.20
C MET A 90 -1.06 -16.18 -2.69
N ARG A 91 -1.86 -16.91 -3.48
CA ARG A 91 -2.10 -16.57 -4.89
C ARG A 91 -2.71 -15.19 -5.04
N ASN A 92 -3.75 -14.85 -4.27
CA ASN A 92 -4.38 -13.53 -4.30
C ASN A 92 -3.37 -12.42 -3.99
N LEU A 93 -2.54 -12.58 -2.94
CA LEU A 93 -1.49 -11.62 -2.61
C LEU A 93 -0.46 -11.46 -3.72
N TYR A 94 0.04 -12.55 -4.30
CA TYR A 94 1.00 -12.49 -5.40
C TYR A 94 0.43 -11.83 -6.65
N GLU A 95 -0.79 -12.19 -7.04
CA GLU A 95 -1.47 -11.59 -8.19
C GLU A 95 -1.74 -10.10 -7.97
N ASN A 96 -2.21 -9.71 -6.78
CA ASN A 96 -2.52 -8.31 -6.46
C ASN A 96 -1.26 -7.44 -6.33
N ALA A 97 -0.13 -8.02 -5.88
CA ALA A 97 1.16 -7.31 -5.79
C ALA A 97 1.71 -6.86 -7.16
N GLN A 98 1.26 -7.48 -8.26
CA GLN A 98 1.65 -7.11 -9.63
C GLN A 98 0.73 -6.03 -10.25
N ARG A 99 -0.14 -5.41 -9.46
CA ARG A 99 -1.20 -4.52 -9.92
C ARG A 99 -1.12 -3.19 -9.19
N LEU A 100 -1.83 -2.18 -9.69
CA LEU A 100 -1.91 -0.89 -9.01
C LEU A 100 -2.59 -1.08 -7.66
N VAL A 101 -1.86 -0.84 -6.58
CA VAL A 101 -2.30 -0.90 -5.18
C VAL A 101 -2.21 0.50 -4.58
N THR A 102 -3.15 0.83 -3.70
CA THR A 102 -3.28 2.11 -3.01
C THR A 102 -3.36 1.91 -1.51
N HIS A 103 -3.12 2.96 -0.72
CA HIS A 103 -3.31 2.90 0.73
C HIS A 103 -4.75 2.58 1.13
N TYR A 104 -5.75 2.88 0.28
CA TYR A 104 -7.14 2.45 0.50
C TYR A 104 -7.27 0.93 0.51
N ASP A 105 -6.51 0.22 -0.33
CA ASP A 105 -6.50 -1.24 -0.37
C ASP A 105 -5.85 -1.83 0.88
N ILE A 106 -4.83 -1.16 1.44
CA ILE A 106 -4.24 -1.53 2.73
C ILE A 106 -5.28 -1.39 3.85
N TYR A 107 -6.01 -0.27 3.88
CA TYR A 107 -7.10 -0.05 4.84
C TYR A 107 -8.20 -1.12 4.70
N ALA A 108 -8.64 -1.41 3.47
CA ALA A 108 -9.58 -2.50 3.21
C ALA A 108 -9.03 -3.87 3.64
N THR A 109 -7.75 -4.14 3.42
CA THR A 109 -7.10 -5.39 3.85
C THR A 109 -7.11 -5.54 5.37
N LEU A 110 -6.82 -4.48 6.12
CA LEU A 110 -6.89 -4.49 7.58
C LEU A 110 -8.31 -4.77 8.08
N ASN A 111 -9.31 -4.12 7.47
CA ASN A 111 -10.71 -4.33 7.82
C ASN A 111 -11.20 -5.74 7.45
N ASP A 112 -10.69 -6.30 6.35
CA ASP A 112 -10.99 -7.66 5.91
C ASP A 112 -10.49 -8.70 6.89
N ILE A 113 -9.23 -8.59 7.31
CA ILE A 113 -8.62 -9.47 8.31
C ILE A 113 -9.51 -9.54 9.55
N LEU A 114 -10.00 -8.40 10.03
CA LEU A 114 -10.81 -8.31 11.24
C LEU A 114 -12.22 -8.91 11.06
N ASN A 115 -12.91 -8.57 9.97
CA ASN A 115 -14.35 -8.84 9.83
C ASN A 115 -14.69 -10.09 9.02
N PHE A 116 -13.77 -10.59 8.20
CA PHE A 116 -14.03 -11.75 7.34
C PHE A 116 -12.93 -12.81 7.47
N GLY A 117 -11.66 -12.41 7.44
CA GLY A 117 -10.52 -13.33 7.56
C GLY A 117 -10.55 -14.12 8.88
N LEU A 118 -10.51 -13.42 10.01
CA LEU A 118 -10.53 -14.06 11.34
C LEU A 118 -11.81 -14.86 11.59
N PRO A 119 -13.04 -14.34 11.35
CA PRO A 119 -14.26 -15.11 11.59
C PRO A 119 -14.42 -16.37 10.72
N SER A 120 -13.90 -16.36 9.49
CA SER A 120 -13.93 -17.52 8.59
C SER A 120 -12.73 -18.46 8.76
N ASN A 121 -11.81 -18.17 9.68
CA ASN A 121 -10.50 -18.84 9.76
C ASN A 121 -9.73 -18.83 8.41
N PHE A 122 -9.87 -17.77 7.62
CA PHE A 122 -9.24 -17.61 6.31
C PHE A 122 -9.57 -18.74 5.33
N THR A 123 -10.82 -19.21 5.35
CA THR A 123 -11.32 -20.25 4.42
C THR A 123 -12.22 -19.69 3.32
N ASP A 124 -12.62 -18.41 3.41
CA ASP A 124 -13.48 -17.74 2.44
C ASP A 124 -12.82 -16.46 1.88
N PHE A 125 -12.43 -16.53 0.61
CA PHE A 125 -11.87 -15.41 -0.17
C PHE A 125 -12.81 -14.89 -1.26
N SER A 126 -14.10 -15.26 -1.22
CA SER A 126 -15.12 -14.68 -2.10
C SER A 126 -15.15 -13.16 -2.00
N GLU A 127 -15.58 -12.47 -3.05
CA GLU A 127 -15.67 -11.01 -3.03
C GLU A 127 -16.55 -10.54 -1.86
N LYS A 128 -16.04 -9.57 -1.08
CA LYS A 128 -16.76 -8.93 0.03
C LYS A 128 -16.78 -7.43 -0.20
N GLU A 129 -17.93 -6.81 0.05
CA GLU A 129 -17.99 -5.36 0.25
C GLU A 129 -17.41 -5.06 1.63
N VAL A 130 -16.09 -4.81 1.67
CA VAL A 130 -15.37 -4.60 2.94
C VAL A 130 -15.67 -3.24 3.55
N LEU A 131 -16.12 -2.28 2.76
CA LEU A 131 -16.44 -0.90 3.17
C LEU A 131 -17.83 -0.53 2.65
N GLU A 132 -18.61 0.20 3.45
CA GLU A 132 -19.90 0.76 3.03
C GLU A 132 -19.72 1.64 1.77
N LYS A 133 -20.78 1.81 0.98
CA LYS A 133 -20.78 2.43 -0.37
C LYS A 133 -20.30 3.88 -0.46
N ASN A 134 -19.84 4.49 0.63
CA ASN A 134 -19.44 5.89 0.68
C ASN A 134 -17.96 6.05 0.29
N GLU A 135 -17.74 6.21 -1.02
CA GLU A 135 -16.68 7.01 -1.65
C GLU A 135 -15.30 6.98 -0.98
N ASN A 136 -14.61 5.83 -1.00
CA ASN A 136 -13.15 5.67 -1.16
C ASN A 136 -12.76 4.19 -0.96
N ASN A 137 -13.43 3.30 -1.70
CA ASN A 137 -13.42 1.87 -1.38
C ASN A 137 -12.18 1.21 -2.00
N GLY A 138 -11.14 1.02 -1.19
CA GLY A 138 -10.10 0.06 -1.49
C GLY A 138 -10.65 -1.36 -1.54
N THR A 139 -9.91 -2.25 -2.18
CA THR A 139 -10.21 -3.69 -2.21
C THR A 139 -9.13 -4.43 -1.42
N SER A 140 -9.55 -5.34 -0.55
CA SER A 140 -8.62 -6.16 0.24
C SER A 140 -7.67 -6.95 -0.65
N LEU A 141 -6.38 -6.94 -0.30
CA LEU A 141 -5.32 -7.66 -1.00
C LEU A 141 -5.40 -9.18 -0.77
N LEU A 142 -6.16 -9.63 0.23
CA LEU A 142 -6.37 -11.07 0.51
C LEU A 142 -7.40 -11.71 -0.42
N ARG A 143 -8.16 -10.90 -1.17
CA ARG A 143 -9.21 -11.33 -2.10
C ARG A 143 -8.80 -11.04 -3.53
N PRO A 144 -9.31 -11.77 -4.53
CA PRO A 144 -9.11 -11.37 -5.92
C PRO A 144 -9.74 -9.99 -6.12
N PHE A 145 -9.02 -9.07 -6.78
CA PHE A 145 -9.67 -7.85 -7.26
C PHE A 145 -10.73 -8.24 -8.29
N SER A 146 -11.96 -7.76 -8.08
CA SER A 146 -13.13 -8.18 -8.84
C SER A 146 -13.04 -7.86 -10.33
N GLU A 147 -13.95 -8.43 -11.12
CA GLU A 147 -14.01 -8.23 -12.57
C GLU A 147 -14.08 -6.74 -12.95
N LYS A 148 -14.83 -5.96 -12.17
CA LYS A 148 -14.91 -4.50 -12.31
C LYS A 148 -13.52 -3.82 -12.31
N TYR A 149 -12.58 -4.42 -11.58
CA TYR A 149 -11.22 -3.95 -11.41
C TYR A 149 -10.18 -4.85 -12.07
N GLN A 150 -10.55 -5.76 -13.00
CA GLN A 150 -9.61 -6.67 -13.70
C GLN A 150 -8.46 -5.95 -14.44
N LYS A 151 -8.64 -4.67 -14.79
CA LYS A 151 -7.55 -3.79 -15.20
C LYS A 151 -7.57 -2.54 -14.31
N ARG A 152 -6.93 -2.58 -13.14
CA ARG A 152 -6.78 -1.38 -12.30
C ARG A 152 -5.93 -0.36 -13.02
N THR A 153 -6.49 0.82 -13.22
CA THR A 153 -5.85 1.98 -13.83
C THR A 153 -6.23 3.20 -13.02
N CYS A 154 -5.42 4.25 -13.03
CA CYS A 154 -5.76 5.48 -12.32
C CYS A 154 -7.10 6.13 -12.75
N ARG A 155 -7.68 5.70 -13.87
CA ARG A 155 -8.98 6.19 -14.35
C ARG A 155 -10.17 5.47 -13.74
N ASN A 156 -10.01 4.22 -13.27
CA ASN A 156 -11.11 3.42 -12.77
C ASN A 156 -11.03 3.10 -11.27
N ILE A 157 -9.94 3.46 -10.61
CA ILE A 157 -9.84 3.40 -9.14
C ILE A 157 -10.05 4.81 -8.54
N PRO A 158 -10.59 4.92 -7.31
CA PRO A 158 -10.96 6.20 -6.71
C PRO A 158 -9.74 6.92 -6.10
N ILE A 159 -8.80 7.33 -6.96
CA ILE A 159 -7.67 8.18 -6.57
C ILE A 159 -7.60 9.41 -7.46
N ASP A 160 -7.07 10.51 -6.90
CA ASP A 160 -6.78 11.69 -7.71
C ASP A 160 -5.64 11.38 -8.71
N THR A 161 -5.78 11.90 -9.93
CA THR A 161 -4.79 11.71 -11.00
C THR A 161 -3.38 12.19 -10.64
N SER A 162 -3.25 13.12 -9.69
CA SER A 162 -1.97 13.57 -9.14
C SER A 162 -1.21 12.46 -8.40
N TYR A 163 -1.89 11.43 -7.89
CA TYR A 163 -1.26 10.25 -7.28
C TYR A 163 -0.95 9.13 -8.27
N CYS A 164 -1.31 9.30 -9.55
CA CYS A 164 -1.04 8.30 -10.56
C CYS A 164 0.44 8.20 -10.93
N LEU A 165 0.91 6.97 -11.14
CA LEU A 165 2.24 6.64 -11.65
C LEU A 165 2.39 6.84 -13.17
N CYS A 166 1.27 6.89 -13.91
CA CYS A 166 1.30 7.07 -15.34
C CYS A 166 1.86 8.45 -15.69
N GLU A 167 2.85 8.47 -16.57
CA GLU A 167 3.32 9.70 -17.20
C GLU A 167 2.45 9.97 -18.43
N TYR A 168 1.91 11.19 -18.48
CA TYR A 168 1.16 11.68 -19.64
C TYR A 168 2.02 12.68 -20.39
N GLU A 169 1.94 12.66 -21.72
CA GLU A 169 2.55 13.68 -22.55
C GLU A 169 1.96 15.04 -22.16
N LYS A 170 2.81 15.93 -21.64
CA LYS A 170 2.41 17.28 -21.26
C LYS A 170 2.45 18.16 -22.49
N LYS A 171 1.33 18.82 -22.81
CA LYS A 171 1.27 19.86 -23.84
C LYS A 171 1.17 21.21 -23.16
N GLU A 172 1.96 22.17 -23.64
CA GLU A 172 1.84 23.54 -23.19
C GLU A 172 0.47 24.09 -23.59
N ILE A 173 -0.29 24.60 -22.63
CA ILE A 173 -1.58 25.23 -22.88
C ILE A 173 -1.32 26.71 -23.15
N THR A 174 -1.31 27.08 -24.43
CA THR A 174 -1.17 28.49 -24.86
C THR A 174 -2.46 29.30 -24.66
N ASP A 175 -3.62 28.62 -24.63
CA ASP A 175 -4.91 29.24 -24.32
C ASP A 175 -5.09 29.44 -22.81
N LYS A 176 -4.98 30.70 -22.37
CA LYS A 176 -5.14 31.08 -20.96
C LYS A 176 -6.50 30.70 -20.35
N LYS A 177 -7.59 30.68 -21.13
CA LYS A 177 -8.92 30.27 -20.63
C LYS A 177 -8.93 28.77 -20.36
N LEU A 178 -8.40 27.97 -21.29
CA LEU A 178 -8.28 26.53 -21.12
C LEU A 178 -7.35 26.20 -19.94
N GLY A 179 -6.23 26.90 -19.79
CA GLY A 179 -5.29 26.68 -18.70
C GLY A 179 -5.92 26.96 -17.33
N LYS A 180 -6.72 28.04 -17.20
CA LYS A 180 -7.44 28.35 -15.96
C LYS A 180 -8.52 27.31 -15.64
N ALA A 181 -9.25 26.82 -16.65
CA ALA A 181 -10.24 25.77 -16.48
C ALA A 181 -9.61 24.41 -16.07
N ALA A 182 -8.38 24.15 -16.53
CA ALA A 182 -7.60 22.96 -16.18
C ALA A 182 -6.84 23.08 -14.84
N GLY A 183 -6.98 24.20 -14.11
CA GLY A 183 -6.36 24.39 -12.80
C GLY A 183 -4.89 24.84 -12.82
N ALA A 184 -4.36 25.30 -13.97
CA ALA A 184 -3.03 25.88 -14.04
C ALA A 184 -2.96 27.18 -13.20
N ARG A 185 -1.96 27.28 -12.32
CA ARG A 185 -1.64 28.52 -11.59
C ARG A 185 -0.61 29.30 -12.42
N PHE A 186 -1.02 30.44 -12.96
CA PHE A 186 -0.17 31.40 -13.69
C PHE A 186 0.35 32.48 -12.75
#